data_AF-R7RX70-F1
#
_entry.id   AF-R7RX70-F1
#
_cell.length_a   1.000
_cell.length_b   1.000
_cell.length_c   1.000
_cell.angle_alpha   90.00
_cell.angle_beta   90.00
_cell.angle_gamma   90.00
#
_symmetry.space_group_name_H-M   'P 1'
#
loop_
_entity.id
_entity.type
_entity.pdbx_description
1 polymer ?
#
loop_
_entity_poly.entity_id
_entity_poly.type
_entity_poly.pdbx_seq_one_letter_code
_entity_poly.pdbx_strand_id
1 'polypeptide(L)'
;MPSSSLQPQAGPSTSKPFGSALPPPPKITKRKRKQLEELPTSELLHRDEDSPSKRARHAEGPPAELDPFPPIPNVAPPKEGEVRRKRKILPDGKFITSKSADAKSTTFYRDIKHAIHRREANITSCSYYSEPPTKELTFEHISGDPDMYIDAGDVFVHVHRSVIGRELLFQPIQTFLHLVDGKPSKLDWYNGDPIWSHKKVSGRQWELVLDFIYNPAEASPDDVDIKDIAEYLWLSKYFSCPLLRDFAICSLSRYCPSKLESYLHLQHTLTPSDQAKRILTLRLCIEYEIDQLRPVAYYMCAQLPLRVIFHGISTRGNFDCDVVDEPNCDVGDKLHRLEPGEIIRIMKGREFLSNCRRDDILGFLQHPTPDGFPGKPSPGCTSDEHPGRDAWYDNRCYNFLTTLWQTLTDRDPTLGRKDGLPALKVLDAELRAMMEQGGVVCVSCREAMWKSMRKAQGNVWRRIPEAFGMGSWFDVEERVRKTSAEMFPKVGGKIKGR
;
A
#
# COMPACT_ATOMS: atom_id res chain seq x y z
N MET A 1 -58.71 51.97 10.29
CA MET A 1 -57.96 50.78 10.74
C MET A 1 -56.57 51.25 11.15
N PRO A 2 -56.11 51.01 12.38
CA PRO A 2 -54.89 51.62 12.91
C PRO A 2 -53.64 50.78 12.63
N SER A 3 -52.53 51.48 12.40
CA SER A 3 -51.19 50.91 12.20
C SER A 3 -50.61 50.35 13.50
N SER A 4 -49.96 49.20 13.44
CA SER A 4 -49.19 48.63 14.55
C SER A 4 -47.70 48.59 14.22
N SER A 5 -46.94 49.50 14.83
CA SER A 5 -45.48 49.54 14.78
C SER A 5 -44.88 48.71 15.91
N LEU A 6 -44.10 47.68 15.58
CA LEU A 6 -43.35 46.87 16.54
C LEU A 6 -41.94 47.46 16.76
N GLN A 7 -41.65 47.88 18.00
CA GLN A 7 -40.29 48.14 18.47
C GLN A 7 -39.67 46.85 19.02
N PRO A 8 -38.38 46.57 18.78
CA PRO A 8 -37.65 45.54 19.50
C PRO A 8 -37.20 46.05 20.88
N GLN A 9 -37.52 45.31 21.95
CA GLN A 9 -37.01 45.61 23.30
C GLN A 9 -35.56 45.14 23.46
N ALA A 10 -34.72 45.97 24.10
CA ALA A 10 -33.36 45.61 24.46
C ALA A 10 -33.33 44.82 25.78
N GLY A 11 -32.69 43.64 25.78
CA GLY A 11 -32.41 42.86 26.98
C GLY A 11 -31.13 43.33 27.69
N PRO A 12 -31.05 43.23 29.04
CA PRO A 12 -29.91 43.75 29.80
C PRO A 12 -28.68 42.85 29.72
N SER A 13 -27.52 43.44 29.43
CA SER A 13 -26.23 42.76 29.47
C SER A 13 -25.72 42.60 30.91
N THR A 14 -25.37 41.36 31.30
CA THR A 14 -24.69 41.07 32.57
C THR A 14 -23.38 40.34 32.32
N SER A 15 -22.32 41.10 32.06
CA SER A 15 -20.97 40.57 31.94
C SER A 15 -20.38 40.25 33.33
N LYS A 16 -20.14 38.97 33.62
CA LYS A 16 -19.27 38.53 34.72
C LYS A 16 -17.90 38.10 34.16
N PRO A 17 -16.77 38.48 34.78
CA PRO A 17 -15.45 38.07 34.32
C PRO A 17 -15.16 36.61 34.71
N PHE A 18 -14.73 35.80 33.74
CA PHE A 18 -14.18 34.46 34.01
C PHE A 18 -12.72 34.57 34.47
N GLY A 19 -12.49 34.37 35.77
CA GLY A 19 -11.15 34.12 36.31
C GLY A 19 -10.84 32.63 36.29
N SER A 20 -9.99 32.18 35.36
CA SER A 20 -9.55 30.79 35.26
C SER A 20 -8.42 30.49 36.24
N ALA A 21 -8.75 30.00 37.44
CA ALA A 21 -7.76 29.39 38.33
C ALA A 21 -7.50 27.93 37.91
N LEU A 22 -6.24 27.58 37.68
CA LEU A 22 -5.83 26.20 37.44
C LEU A 22 -6.04 25.34 38.70
N PRO A 23 -6.54 24.10 38.58
CA PRO A 23 -6.63 23.20 39.72
C PRO A 23 -5.22 22.79 40.20
N PRO A 24 -4.98 22.69 41.51
CA PRO A 24 -3.68 22.25 42.04
C PRO A 24 -3.42 20.77 41.72
N PRO A 25 -2.16 20.38 41.50
CA PRO A 25 -1.81 18.99 41.19
C PRO A 25 -2.13 18.03 42.35
N PRO A 26 -2.47 16.76 42.05
CA PRO A 26 -2.85 15.79 43.08
C PRO A 26 -1.69 15.49 44.02
N LYS A 27 -1.96 15.50 45.34
CA LYS A 27 -0.97 15.19 46.38
C LYS A 27 -0.58 13.72 46.33
N ILE A 28 0.60 13.42 45.80
CA ILE A 28 1.20 12.08 45.87
C ILE A 28 1.47 11.74 47.34
N THR A 29 0.82 10.68 47.85
CA THR A 29 1.03 10.21 49.23
C THR A 29 2.38 9.49 49.34
N LYS A 30 3.06 9.64 50.49
CA LYS A 30 4.42 9.12 50.74
C LYS A 30 4.60 7.63 50.45
N ARG A 31 3.52 6.84 50.41
CA ARG A 31 3.53 5.39 50.15
C ARG A 31 3.85 5.03 48.68
N LYS A 32 3.59 5.90 47.70
CA LYS A 32 3.93 5.65 46.28
C LYS A 32 5.37 6.01 45.90
N ARG A 33 6.08 6.80 46.70
CA ARG A 33 7.49 7.18 46.40
C ARG A 33 8.47 6.03 46.65
N LYS A 34 8.14 5.13 47.59
CA LYS A 34 9.00 4.00 48.00
C LYS A 34 8.89 2.74 47.13
N GLN A 35 8.14 2.77 46.02
CA GLN A 35 8.03 1.67 45.05
C GLN A 35 8.67 2.00 43.69
N LEU A 36 9.38 3.14 43.60
CA LEU A 36 10.06 3.61 42.38
C LEU A 36 11.58 3.72 42.56
N GLU A 37 12.12 3.27 43.70
CA GLU A 37 13.55 3.30 44.05
C GLU A 37 14.20 1.90 44.12
N GLU A 38 13.46 0.82 43.80
CA GLU A 38 13.94 -0.57 43.85
C GLU A 38 13.85 -1.25 42.47
N LEU A 39 14.79 -0.92 41.57
CA LEU A 39 15.22 -1.79 40.47
C LEU A 39 16.77 -1.80 40.42
N PRO A 40 17.42 -2.95 40.23
CA PRO A 40 18.84 -3.10 40.54
C PRO A 40 19.76 -2.57 39.43
N THR A 41 20.68 -1.69 39.82
CA THR A 41 21.81 -1.28 38.98
C THR A 41 23.05 -2.09 39.39
N SER A 42 23.33 -3.20 38.71
CA SER A 42 24.55 -3.98 38.98
C SER A 42 25.03 -4.78 37.75
N GLU A 43 25.62 -4.10 36.79
CA GLU A 43 26.71 -4.63 35.96
C GLU A 43 27.45 -3.47 35.27
N LEU A 44 28.72 -3.71 34.90
CA LEU A 44 29.64 -2.76 34.26
C LEU A 44 30.19 -1.61 35.14
N LEU A 45 31.11 -1.98 36.04
CA LEU A 45 32.31 -1.17 36.29
C LEU A 45 33.55 -2.03 36.07
N HIS A 46 34.34 -1.72 35.05
CA HIS A 46 35.80 -1.73 35.14
C HIS A 46 36.47 -1.07 33.92
N ARG A 47 37.31 -0.06 34.22
CA ARG A 47 38.51 0.35 33.48
C ARG A 47 38.33 1.07 32.15
N ASP A 48 39.15 2.06 31.80
CA ASP A 48 40.17 2.79 32.58
C ASP A 48 40.16 4.27 32.14
N GLU A 49 40.61 5.17 33.02
CA GLU A 49 40.88 6.55 32.63
C GLU A 49 42.17 6.61 31.79
N ASP A 50 42.17 7.38 30.71
CA ASP A 50 43.29 8.27 30.43
C ASP A 50 42.89 9.36 29.42
N SER A 51 43.01 10.62 29.85
CA SER A 51 42.94 11.80 29.00
C SER A 51 44.21 12.61 29.16
N PRO A 52 44.81 13.05 28.05
CA PRO A 52 45.43 14.35 28.05
C PRO A 52 44.90 15.25 26.92
N SER A 53 44.28 16.34 27.36
CA SER A 53 44.03 17.56 26.57
C SER A 53 45.27 18.01 25.78
N LYS A 54 45.07 18.42 24.51
CA LYS A 54 45.51 19.74 24.01
C LYS A 54 45.01 20.10 22.61
N ARG A 55 44.49 21.33 22.52
CA ARG A 55 44.49 22.29 21.40
C ARG A 55 45.01 21.82 20.03
N ALA A 56 44.15 21.95 19.01
CA ALA A 56 44.51 22.60 17.76
C ALA A 56 43.31 23.38 17.21
N ARG A 57 43.49 24.66 16.88
CA ARG A 57 42.56 25.39 15.99
C ARG A 57 43.10 25.21 14.58
N HIS A 58 42.31 24.66 13.66
CA HIS A 58 42.58 24.78 12.23
C HIS A 58 41.37 25.41 11.54
N ALA A 59 41.65 26.26 10.57
CA ALA A 59 40.63 26.94 9.78
C ALA A 59 40.00 25.97 8.78
N GLU A 60 38.69 25.97 8.69
CA GLU A 60 37.97 25.32 7.59
C GLU A 60 38.10 26.21 6.35
N GLY A 61 38.83 25.72 5.36
CA GLY A 61 38.78 26.26 4.00
C GLY A 61 37.49 25.84 3.30
N PRO A 62 37.09 26.52 2.21
CA PRO A 62 35.91 26.13 1.44
C PRO A 62 36.07 24.74 0.83
N PRO A 63 34.99 23.94 0.72
CA PRO A 63 35.05 22.64 0.07
C PRO A 63 35.39 22.78 -1.42
N ALA A 64 36.22 21.86 -1.92
CA ALA A 64 36.64 21.84 -3.31
C ALA A 64 35.46 21.61 -4.27
N GLU A 65 35.54 22.22 -5.44
CA GLU A 65 34.64 21.95 -6.56
C GLU A 65 34.72 20.47 -6.96
N LEU A 66 33.57 19.82 -7.10
CA LEU A 66 33.48 18.47 -7.65
C LEU A 66 33.45 18.57 -9.17
N ASP A 67 34.44 17.96 -9.83
CA ASP A 67 34.49 17.86 -11.29
C ASP A 67 33.20 17.23 -11.86
N PRO A 68 32.65 17.75 -12.97
CA PRO A 68 31.46 17.19 -13.60
C PRO A 68 31.77 15.82 -14.23
N PHE A 69 30.82 14.89 -14.08
CA PHE A 69 30.88 13.56 -14.69
C PHE A 69 31.15 13.64 -16.22
N PRO A 70 31.99 12.75 -16.78
CA PRO A 70 32.24 12.72 -18.22
C PRO A 70 30.96 12.36 -19.00
N PRO A 71 30.77 12.93 -20.20
CA PRO A 71 29.57 12.69 -21.00
C PRO A 71 29.48 11.24 -21.48
N ILE A 72 28.29 10.66 -21.38
CA ILE A 72 27.97 9.33 -21.91
C ILE A 72 28.14 9.37 -23.44
N PRO A 73 28.87 8.42 -24.07
CA PRO A 73 29.09 8.44 -25.51
C PRO A 73 27.78 8.21 -26.29
N ASN A 74 27.59 9.00 -27.35
CA ASN A 74 26.44 8.89 -28.25
C ASN A 74 26.42 7.53 -28.95
N VAL A 75 25.53 6.64 -28.51
CA VAL A 75 25.17 5.42 -29.25
C VAL A 75 24.22 5.81 -30.37
N ALA A 76 24.67 5.66 -31.62
CA ALA A 76 23.85 5.95 -32.79
C ALA A 76 22.62 5.00 -32.84
N PRO A 77 21.42 5.49 -33.20
CA PRO A 77 20.24 4.65 -33.30
C PRO A 77 20.36 3.64 -34.46
N PRO A 78 19.81 2.42 -34.31
CA PRO A 78 19.83 1.42 -35.37
C PRO A 78 18.98 1.87 -36.56
N LYS A 79 19.43 1.57 -37.79
CA LYS A 79 18.71 1.90 -39.02
C LYS A 79 17.40 1.12 -39.09
N GLU A 80 16.28 1.84 -39.23
CA GLU A 80 14.96 1.23 -39.43
C GLU A 80 14.88 0.56 -40.82
N GLY A 81 14.56 -0.73 -40.84
CA GLY A 81 14.23 -1.47 -42.07
C GLY A 81 12.74 -1.36 -42.39
N GLU A 82 12.40 -0.96 -43.61
CA GLU A 82 11.01 -0.82 -44.07
C GLU A 82 10.19 -2.12 -43.92
N VAL A 83 9.10 -2.07 -43.16
CA VAL A 83 7.98 -3.03 -43.27
C VAL A 83 6.71 -2.26 -43.65
N ARG A 84 6.55 -2.01 -44.96
CA ARG A 84 5.35 -1.37 -45.52
C ARG A 84 4.10 -2.25 -45.35
N ARG A 85 3.31 -2.02 -44.31
CA ARG A 85 1.91 -2.45 -44.26
C ARG A 85 0.99 -1.30 -44.66
N LYS A 86 0.48 -1.34 -45.91
CA LYS A 86 -0.53 -0.40 -46.41
C LYS A 86 -1.79 -0.47 -45.52
N ARG A 87 -2.15 0.63 -44.85
CA ARG A 87 -3.49 0.80 -44.26
C ARG A 87 -4.39 1.50 -45.28
N LYS A 88 -5.52 0.88 -45.64
CA LYS A 88 -6.62 1.58 -46.30
C LYS A 88 -7.27 2.53 -45.28
N ILE A 89 -7.53 3.76 -45.68
CA ILE A 89 -8.38 4.70 -44.95
C ILE A 89 -9.82 4.41 -45.38
N LEU A 90 -10.74 4.25 -44.42
CA LEU A 90 -12.18 4.29 -44.67
C LEU A 90 -12.70 5.68 -44.28
N PRO A 91 -13.57 6.31 -45.09
CA PRO A 91 -14.18 7.58 -44.74
C PRO A 91 -15.40 7.32 -43.85
N ASP A 92 -15.20 7.32 -42.53
CA ASP A 92 -16.25 7.58 -41.54
C ASP A 92 -15.59 7.82 -40.17
N GLY A 93 -15.90 8.95 -39.54
CA GLY A 93 -15.15 9.51 -38.41
C GLY A 93 -15.32 8.79 -37.07
N LYS A 94 -14.94 7.51 -36.97
CA LYS A 94 -14.88 6.75 -35.71
C LYS A 94 -13.43 6.49 -35.30
N PHE A 95 -13.05 7.04 -34.15
CA PHE A 95 -11.73 6.82 -33.55
C PHE A 95 -11.54 5.34 -33.17
N ILE A 96 -10.51 4.70 -33.72
CA ILE A 96 -10.01 3.42 -33.23
C ILE A 96 -9.08 3.73 -32.06
N THR A 97 -9.51 3.41 -30.83
CA THR A 97 -8.65 3.49 -29.66
C THR A 97 -7.52 2.46 -29.77
N SER A 98 -6.28 2.93 -29.61
CA SER A 98 -5.08 2.11 -29.79
C SER A 98 -4.88 1.12 -28.64
N LYS A 99 -5.44 -0.08 -28.76
CA LYS A 99 -5.04 -1.25 -27.95
C LYS A 99 -3.63 -1.70 -28.33
N SER A 100 -2.58 -1.19 -27.66
CA SER A 100 -1.35 -1.97 -27.38
C SER A 100 -0.37 -1.25 -26.44
N ALA A 101 -0.42 -1.57 -25.14
CA ALA A 101 0.71 -1.38 -24.20
C ALA A 101 0.74 -2.42 -23.04
N ASP A 102 -0.35 -3.16 -22.79
CA ASP A 102 -0.53 -3.99 -21.58
C ASP A 102 0.17 -5.37 -21.57
N ALA A 103 0.94 -5.71 -22.61
CA ALA A 103 1.47 -7.07 -22.79
C ALA A 103 2.45 -7.54 -21.69
N LYS A 104 3.05 -6.60 -20.93
CA LYS A 104 4.06 -6.87 -19.88
C LYS A 104 3.55 -6.71 -18.46
N SER A 105 2.48 -5.94 -18.20
CA SER A 105 1.95 -5.81 -16.84
C SER A 105 1.31 -7.12 -16.35
N THR A 106 0.85 -7.93 -17.29
CA THR A 106 0.08 -9.13 -17.05
C THR A 106 0.91 -10.36 -16.68
N THR A 107 2.25 -10.42 -16.82
CA THR A 107 2.97 -11.70 -16.63
C THR A 107 2.77 -12.34 -15.26
N PHE A 108 2.99 -11.66 -14.14
CA PHE A 108 2.79 -12.26 -12.81
C PHE A 108 1.35 -12.74 -12.55
N TYR A 109 0.34 -11.90 -12.85
CA TYR A 109 -1.07 -12.27 -12.75
C TYR A 109 -1.46 -13.38 -13.73
N ARG A 110 -0.86 -13.39 -14.92
CA ARG A 110 -1.01 -14.43 -15.95
C ARG A 110 -0.29 -15.70 -15.52
N ASP A 111 0.80 -15.66 -14.78
CA ASP A 111 1.55 -16.82 -14.35
C ASP A 111 0.83 -17.51 -13.18
N ILE A 112 0.26 -16.74 -12.24
CA ILE A 112 -0.72 -17.26 -11.26
C ILE A 112 -1.95 -17.81 -12.01
N LYS A 113 -2.58 -17.02 -12.89
CA LYS A 113 -3.79 -17.44 -13.61
C LYS A 113 -3.56 -18.57 -14.62
N HIS A 114 -2.35 -18.78 -15.14
CA HIS A 114 -1.97 -19.95 -15.96
C HIS A 114 -1.47 -21.12 -15.12
N ALA A 115 -0.99 -20.91 -13.89
CA ALA A 115 -0.78 -21.99 -12.94
C ALA A 115 -2.13 -22.55 -12.45
N ILE A 116 -3.16 -21.70 -12.39
CA ILE A 116 -4.56 -22.05 -12.15
C ILE A 116 -5.17 -22.68 -13.41
N HIS A 117 -5.26 -22.00 -14.55
CA HIS A 117 -5.88 -22.53 -15.79
C HIS A 117 -5.19 -23.80 -16.34
N ARG A 118 -3.88 -24.03 -16.14
CA ARG A 118 -3.24 -25.31 -16.56
C ARG A 118 -3.70 -26.51 -15.73
N ARG A 119 -4.48 -26.31 -14.66
CA ARG A 119 -5.09 -27.37 -13.84
C ARG A 119 -6.54 -27.68 -14.24
N GLU A 120 -7.12 -26.96 -15.20
CA GLU A 120 -8.52 -27.13 -15.60
C GLU A 120 -8.73 -28.37 -16.51
N ALA A 121 -9.19 -29.46 -15.91
CA ALA A 121 -9.93 -30.51 -16.59
C ALA A 121 -11.02 -31.06 -15.64
N ASN A 122 -12.28 -30.69 -15.91
CA ASN A 122 -13.52 -31.07 -15.20
C ASN A 122 -13.76 -30.38 -13.84
N ILE A 123 -14.72 -29.44 -13.76
CA ILE A 123 -15.20 -28.81 -12.49
C ILE A 123 -16.69 -28.43 -12.61
N THR A 124 -17.53 -28.77 -11.63
CA THR A 124 -18.87 -28.19 -11.35
C THR A 124 -19.41 -28.57 -9.94
N SER A 125 -19.74 -27.56 -9.11
CA SER A 125 -20.71 -27.55 -7.95
C SER A 125 -20.50 -28.39 -6.66
N CYS A 126 -20.48 -27.72 -5.50
CA CYS A 126 -20.31 -28.31 -4.15
C CYS A 126 -21.66 -28.61 -3.44
N SER A 127 -21.71 -29.55 -2.46
CA SER A 127 -22.94 -29.95 -1.73
C SER A 127 -22.77 -30.06 -0.19
N TYR A 128 -23.89 -30.06 0.57
CA TYR A 128 -23.92 -29.93 2.04
C TYR A 128 -24.89 -30.91 2.72
N TYR A 129 -24.48 -31.55 3.83
CA TYR A 129 -25.32 -32.42 4.67
C TYR A 129 -25.00 -32.29 6.19
N SER A 130 -25.89 -32.81 7.03
CA SER A 130 -25.77 -33.00 8.49
C SER A 130 -26.72 -34.14 8.92
N GLU A 131 -26.71 -34.71 10.14
CA GLU A 131 -26.03 -34.44 11.44
C GLU A 131 -25.93 -35.80 12.18
N PRO A 132 -25.06 -36.05 13.19
CA PRO A 132 -23.97 -35.24 13.76
C PRO A 132 -22.55 -35.88 13.61
N PRO A 133 -21.44 -35.11 13.77
CA PRO A 133 -21.35 -33.73 14.23
C PRO A 133 -21.65 -32.66 13.16
N THR A 134 -22.72 -31.91 13.40
CA THR A 134 -23.14 -30.58 12.89
C THR A 134 -23.01 -30.17 11.41
N LYS A 135 -21.95 -30.49 10.67
CA LYS A 135 -21.81 -30.14 9.24
C LYS A 135 -20.73 -31.01 8.61
N GLU A 136 -21.07 -31.77 7.56
CA GLU A 136 -20.09 -32.46 6.71
C GLU A 136 -19.90 -31.65 5.43
N LEU A 137 -18.64 -31.31 5.12
CA LEU A 137 -18.24 -30.66 3.87
C LEU A 137 -17.58 -31.68 2.96
N THR A 138 -18.05 -31.79 1.71
CA THR A 138 -17.51 -32.69 0.67
C THR A 138 -17.18 -31.91 -0.59
N PHE A 139 -16.07 -32.25 -1.25
CA PHE A 139 -15.58 -31.56 -2.46
C PHE A 139 -15.58 -32.51 -3.66
N GLU A 140 -16.66 -32.51 -4.43
CA GLU A 140 -16.97 -33.50 -5.50
C GLU A 140 -16.12 -33.37 -6.78
N HIS A 141 -15.11 -32.50 -6.83
CA HIS A 141 -14.44 -32.10 -8.10
C HIS A 141 -13.22 -32.93 -8.51
N ILE A 142 -12.90 -33.98 -7.76
CA ILE A 142 -11.69 -34.77 -7.99
C ILE A 142 -12.11 -36.22 -8.17
N SER A 143 -11.52 -36.88 -9.17
CA SER A 143 -11.89 -38.26 -9.51
C SER A 143 -11.39 -39.23 -8.44
N GLY A 144 -12.32 -39.73 -7.64
CA GLY A 144 -12.10 -40.63 -6.51
C GLY A 144 -13.06 -40.27 -5.39
N ASP A 145 -13.26 -41.18 -4.46
CA ASP A 145 -13.89 -40.82 -3.19
C ASP A 145 -12.82 -40.13 -2.31
N PRO A 146 -13.20 -39.11 -1.51
CA PRO A 146 -12.31 -38.59 -0.47
C PRO A 146 -11.95 -39.72 0.53
N ASP A 147 -10.74 -39.67 1.06
CA ASP A 147 -10.07 -40.80 1.75
C ASP A 147 -9.42 -40.39 3.10
N MET A 148 -9.89 -39.27 3.68
CA MET A 148 -9.41 -38.72 4.95
C MET A 148 -10.37 -37.65 5.50
N TYR A 149 -10.71 -37.74 6.79
CA TYR A 149 -11.45 -36.69 7.49
C TYR A 149 -10.50 -35.69 8.18
N ILE A 150 -10.79 -34.40 8.09
CA ILE A 150 -10.20 -33.36 8.95
C ILE A 150 -11.23 -32.99 10.03
N ASP A 151 -10.85 -33.14 11.29
CA ASP A 151 -11.62 -32.64 12.44
C ASP A 151 -11.13 -31.22 12.78
N ALA A 152 -11.99 -30.24 12.49
CA ALA A 152 -11.80 -28.83 12.77
C ALA A 152 -12.39 -28.37 14.12
N GLY A 153 -12.92 -29.30 14.93
CA GLY A 153 -13.56 -29.05 16.22
C GLY A 153 -15.07 -28.81 16.11
N ASP A 154 -15.51 -27.90 15.25
CA ASP A 154 -16.93 -27.58 15.00
C ASP A 154 -17.50 -28.20 13.72
N VAL A 155 -16.62 -28.64 12.81
CA VAL A 155 -16.94 -29.19 11.48
C VAL A 155 -16.03 -30.39 11.20
N PHE A 156 -16.59 -31.43 10.55
CA PHE A 156 -15.82 -32.52 9.96
C PHE A 156 -15.79 -32.32 8.45
N VAL A 157 -14.59 -32.34 7.85
CA VAL A 157 -14.43 -32.07 6.42
C VAL A 157 -13.80 -33.28 5.74
N HIS A 158 -14.51 -33.86 4.77
CA HIS A 158 -14.06 -35.04 4.06
C HIS A 158 -13.23 -34.59 2.84
N VAL A 159 -11.97 -35.02 2.78
CA VAL A 159 -10.97 -34.51 1.83
C VAL A 159 -10.14 -35.63 1.20
N HIS A 160 -9.63 -35.33 0.00
CA HIS A 160 -8.66 -36.17 -0.68
C HIS A 160 -7.27 -35.97 -0.06
N ARG A 161 -6.75 -36.98 0.63
CA ARG A 161 -5.42 -36.99 1.25
C ARG A 161 -4.32 -36.72 0.22
N SER A 162 -4.47 -37.22 -1.00
CA SER A 162 -3.52 -36.99 -2.11
C SER A 162 -3.39 -35.52 -2.51
N VAL A 163 -4.45 -34.74 -2.36
CA VAL A 163 -4.52 -33.31 -2.70
C VAL A 163 -3.96 -32.49 -1.55
N ILE A 164 -4.41 -32.77 -0.32
CA ILE A 164 -3.91 -32.15 0.90
C ILE A 164 -2.40 -32.36 1.05
N GLY A 165 -1.92 -33.59 0.82
CA GLY A 165 -0.50 -33.92 0.85
C GLY A 165 0.35 -33.27 -0.26
N ARG A 166 -0.28 -32.83 -1.36
CA ARG A 166 0.42 -32.14 -2.46
C ARG A 166 0.52 -30.63 -2.25
N GLU A 167 -0.56 -29.99 -1.81
CA GLU A 167 -0.62 -28.52 -1.70
C GLU A 167 -0.21 -28.00 -0.30
N LEU A 168 -0.40 -28.76 0.78
CA LEU A 168 0.00 -28.38 2.15
C LEU A 168 1.33 -29.03 2.55
N LEU A 169 2.41 -28.25 2.49
CA LEU A 169 3.76 -28.67 2.91
C LEU A 169 3.94 -28.72 4.45
N PHE A 170 2.84 -28.78 5.20
CA PHE A 170 2.84 -28.76 6.66
C PHE A 170 3.34 -30.08 7.23
N GLN A 171 4.49 -30.06 7.90
CA GLN A 171 5.18 -31.27 8.37
C GLN A 171 4.31 -32.21 9.25
N PRO A 172 3.41 -31.72 10.14
CA PRO A 172 2.48 -32.60 10.86
C PRO A 172 1.46 -33.33 9.98
N ILE A 173 0.94 -32.68 8.92
CA ILE A 173 0.10 -33.36 7.90
C ILE A 173 0.95 -34.42 7.21
N GLN A 174 2.12 -34.06 6.69
CA GLN A 174 2.99 -35.00 5.97
C GLN A 174 3.36 -36.22 6.85
N THR A 175 3.61 -36.00 8.14
CA THR A 175 3.85 -37.07 9.12
C THR A 175 2.61 -37.94 9.31
N PHE A 176 1.42 -37.35 9.45
CA PHE A 176 0.16 -38.09 9.55
C PHE A 176 -0.10 -38.92 8.29
N LEU A 177 0.08 -38.35 7.09
CA LEU A 177 -0.10 -39.06 5.82
C LEU A 177 0.87 -40.26 5.69
N HIS A 178 2.12 -40.11 6.14
CA HIS A 178 3.07 -41.24 6.20
C HIS A 178 2.70 -42.27 7.28
N LEU A 179 2.10 -41.86 8.39
CA LEU A 179 1.61 -42.79 9.41
C LEU A 179 0.43 -43.62 8.89
N VAL A 180 -0.53 -43.00 8.20
CA VAL A 180 -1.69 -43.69 7.59
C VAL A 180 -1.26 -44.86 6.70
N ASP A 181 -0.24 -44.68 5.85
CA ASP A 181 0.32 -45.76 5.01
C ASP A 181 0.87 -46.95 5.82
N GLY A 182 1.31 -46.70 7.05
CA GLY A 182 1.88 -47.71 7.94
C GLY A 182 0.85 -48.50 8.79
N LYS A 183 -0.46 -48.25 8.64
CA LYS A 183 -1.55 -48.82 9.46
C LYS A 183 -1.28 -48.80 10.98
N PRO A 184 -1.26 -47.62 11.64
CA PRO A 184 -0.99 -47.51 13.07
C PRO A 184 -2.24 -47.86 13.89
N SER A 185 -2.08 -48.65 14.95
CA SER A 185 -3.15 -49.05 15.88
C SER A 185 -3.64 -47.94 16.83
N LYS A 186 -3.33 -46.67 16.54
CA LYS A 186 -3.59 -45.50 17.40
C LYS A 186 -4.12 -44.26 16.65
N LEU A 187 -4.50 -44.40 15.38
CA LEU A 187 -5.24 -43.35 14.69
C LEU A 187 -6.71 -43.47 15.03
N ASP A 188 -7.41 -42.33 15.10
CA ASP A 188 -8.87 -42.28 15.12
C ASP A 188 -9.39 -42.47 13.69
N TRP A 189 -10.52 -43.16 13.55
CA TRP A 189 -11.14 -43.51 12.26
C TRP A 189 -12.63 -43.17 12.29
N TYR A 190 -13.17 -42.68 11.18
CA TYR A 190 -14.59 -42.41 10.98
C TYR A 190 -15.01 -43.02 9.64
N ASN A 191 -16.10 -43.79 9.63
CA ASN A 191 -16.65 -44.52 8.47
C ASN A 191 -15.68 -45.45 7.69
N GLY A 192 -14.48 -45.69 8.19
CA GLY A 192 -13.44 -46.50 7.52
C GLY A 192 -12.23 -45.68 7.09
N ASP A 193 -12.30 -44.37 7.19
CA ASP A 193 -11.26 -43.41 6.80
C ASP A 193 -10.56 -42.78 8.02
N PRO A 194 -9.29 -42.40 7.89
CA PRO A 194 -8.51 -41.85 9.00
C PRO A 194 -8.91 -40.41 9.31
N ILE A 195 -9.03 -40.08 10.60
CA ILE A 195 -9.31 -38.72 11.07
C ILE A 195 -8.00 -38.00 11.44
N TRP A 196 -7.82 -36.79 10.94
CA TRP A 196 -6.78 -35.87 11.40
C TRP A 196 -7.39 -34.70 12.19
N SER A 197 -7.39 -34.82 13.52
CA SER A 197 -7.86 -33.76 14.43
C SER A 197 -6.86 -32.62 14.58
N HIS A 198 -7.26 -31.40 14.23
CA HIS A 198 -6.39 -30.23 14.25
C HIS A 198 -6.97 -29.01 15.00
N LYS A 199 -6.97 -29.12 16.34
CA LYS A 199 -7.58 -28.18 17.30
C LYS A 199 -7.05 -26.72 17.32
N LYS A 200 -6.14 -26.34 16.42
CA LYS A 200 -5.56 -24.99 16.34
C LYS A 200 -6.11 -24.14 15.19
N VAL A 201 -6.88 -24.74 14.28
CA VAL A 201 -7.42 -24.08 13.08
C VAL A 201 -8.93 -24.31 13.10
N SER A 202 -9.72 -23.24 13.01
CA SER A 202 -11.18 -23.33 13.11
C SER A 202 -11.82 -23.89 11.83
N GLY A 203 -13.07 -24.35 11.90
CA GLY A 203 -13.85 -24.75 10.72
C GLY A 203 -13.83 -23.69 9.62
N ARG A 204 -14.01 -22.41 9.96
CA ARG A 204 -13.96 -21.30 8.98
C ARG A 204 -12.58 -21.12 8.33
N GLN A 205 -11.50 -21.31 9.08
CA GLN A 205 -10.15 -21.26 8.51
C GLN A 205 -9.88 -22.46 7.59
N TRP A 206 -10.44 -23.63 7.91
CA TRP A 206 -10.42 -24.79 7.02
C TRP A 206 -11.23 -24.56 5.74
N GLU A 207 -12.43 -23.97 5.82
CA GLU A 207 -13.19 -23.54 4.64
C GLU A 207 -12.31 -22.67 3.72
N LEU A 208 -11.66 -21.61 4.23
CA LEU A 208 -10.77 -20.75 3.42
C LEU A 208 -9.61 -21.53 2.75
N VAL A 209 -8.94 -22.45 3.46
CA VAL A 209 -7.86 -23.26 2.88
C VAL A 209 -8.38 -24.19 1.79
N LEU A 210 -9.52 -24.82 2.02
CA LEU A 210 -10.06 -25.85 1.14
C LEU A 210 -10.73 -25.23 -0.09
N ASP A 211 -11.48 -24.14 0.07
CA ASP A 211 -12.02 -23.34 -1.05
C ASP A 211 -10.89 -22.91 -1.99
N PHE A 212 -9.75 -22.44 -1.45
CA PHE A 212 -8.59 -22.09 -2.27
C PHE A 212 -7.93 -23.29 -2.96
N ILE A 213 -7.83 -24.45 -2.28
CA ILE A 213 -7.18 -25.66 -2.84
C ILE A 213 -8.04 -26.33 -3.90
N TYR A 214 -9.34 -26.47 -3.66
CA TYR A 214 -10.28 -27.18 -4.53
C TYR A 214 -10.88 -26.29 -5.62
N ASN A 215 -11.14 -25.01 -5.31
CA ASN A 215 -11.77 -24.05 -6.22
C ASN A 215 -10.86 -22.82 -6.54
N PRO A 216 -9.58 -23.01 -6.94
CA PRO A 216 -8.64 -21.90 -7.17
C PRO A 216 -9.04 -20.98 -8.33
N ALA A 217 -9.96 -21.42 -9.20
CA ALA A 217 -10.53 -20.59 -10.27
C ALA A 217 -11.65 -19.65 -9.78
N GLU A 218 -12.36 -20.02 -8.71
CA GLU A 218 -13.40 -19.19 -8.07
C GLU A 218 -12.80 -18.23 -7.04
N ALA A 219 -11.61 -18.56 -6.50
CA ALA A 219 -10.81 -17.70 -5.65
C ALA A 219 -10.31 -16.44 -6.41
N SER A 220 -11.20 -15.46 -6.56
CA SER A 220 -10.89 -14.14 -7.11
C SER A 220 -10.13 -13.29 -6.08
N PRO A 221 -8.90 -12.82 -6.37
CA PRO A 221 -8.19 -11.92 -5.47
C PRO A 221 -8.95 -10.61 -5.21
N ASP A 222 -9.82 -10.20 -6.14
CA ASP A 222 -10.55 -8.93 -6.14
C ASP A 222 -11.73 -8.89 -5.15
N ASP A 223 -12.21 -10.04 -4.69
CA ASP A 223 -13.42 -10.15 -3.85
C ASP A 223 -13.12 -10.44 -2.37
N VAL A 224 -11.86 -10.71 -2.01
CA VAL A 224 -11.43 -11.05 -0.64
C VAL A 224 -11.42 -9.80 0.27
N ASP A 225 -12.01 -9.84 1.47
CA ASP A 225 -11.87 -8.76 2.45
C ASP A 225 -10.48 -8.78 3.14
N ILE A 226 -10.05 -7.64 3.67
CA ILE A 226 -8.78 -7.53 4.38
C ILE A 226 -8.68 -8.43 5.62
N LYS A 227 -9.81 -8.82 6.23
CA LYS A 227 -9.84 -9.84 7.29
C LYS A 227 -9.47 -11.22 6.76
N ASP A 228 -10.10 -11.67 5.69
CA ASP A 228 -9.78 -12.96 5.06
C ASP A 228 -8.33 -12.97 4.53
N ILE A 229 -7.81 -11.85 4.02
CA ILE A 229 -6.38 -11.73 3.66
C ILE A 229 -5.48 -11.96 4.88
N ALA A 230 -5.84 -11.44 6.06
CA ALA A 230 -5.07 -11.67 7.28
C ALA A 230 -5.10 -13.15 7.69
N GLU A 231 -6.25 -13.81 7.57
CA GLU A 231 -6.38 -15.26 7.77
C GLU A 231 -5.54 -16.04 6.77
N TYR A 232 -5.63 -15.75 5.46
CA TYR A 232 -4.80 -16.39 4.44
C TYR A 232 -3.29 -16.23 4.71
N LEU A 233 -2.85 -15.05 5.17
CA LEU A 233 -1.45 -14.83 5.58
C LEU A 233 -1.07 -15.69 6.79
N TRP A 234 -1.92 -15.75 7.82
CA TRP A 234 -1.73 -16.61 8.98
C TRP A 234 -1.65 -18.09 8.59
N LEU A 235 -2.62 -18.57 7.81
CA LEU A 235 -2.71 -19.94 7.30
C LEU A 235 -1.51 -20.30 6.41
N SER A 236 -1.05 -19.37 5.57
CA SER A 236 0.12 -19.59 4.72
C SER A 236 1.40 -19.81 5.53
N LYS A 237 1.57 -19.06 6.64
CA LYS A 237 2.68 -19.21 7.58
C LYS A 237 2.52 -20.47 8.43
N TYR A 238 1.29 -20.79 8.85
CA TYR A 238 0.97 -21.95 9.67
C TYR A 238 1.23 -23.26 8.94
N PHE A 239 0.70 -23.41 7.72
CA PHE A 239 0.84 -24.61 6.89
C PHE A 239 2.09 -24.61 6.00
N SER A 240 2.95 -23.59 6.08
CA SER A 240 4.09 -23.38 5.19
C SER A 240 3.72 -23.48 3.70
N CYS A 241 2.58 -22.90 3.32
CA CYS A 241 2.03 -22.99 1.96
C CYS A 241 2.34 -21.70 1.16
N PRO A 242 3.22 -21.74 0.14
CA PRO A 242 3.54 -20.57 -0.68
C PRO A 242 2.33 -20.05 -1.47
N LEU A 243 1.46 -20.95 -1.95
CA LEU A 243 0.33 -20.58 -2.81
C LEU A 243 -0.70 -19.70 -2.07
N LEU A 244 -1.03 -20.06 -0.82
CA LEU A 244 -1.88 -19.22 0.04
C LEU A 244 -1.24 -17.84 0.32
N ARG A 245 0.10 -17.80 0.49
CA ARG A 245 0.83 -16.54 0.70
C ARG A 245 0.79 -15.66 -0.55
N ASP A 246 1.10 -16.23 -1.71
CA ASP A 246 1.11 -15.51 -2.99
C ASP A 246 -0.29 -15.01 -3.35
N PHE A 247 -1.34 -15.79 -3.08
CA PHE A 247 -2.73 -15.36 -3.20
C PHE A 247 -3.04 -14.20 -2.25
N ALA A 248 -2.70 -14.30 -0.98
CA ALA A 248 -2.95 -13.24 -0.01
C ALA A 248 -2.20 -11.94 -0.34
N ILE A 249 -0.95 -12.03 -0.82
CA ILE A 249 -0.15 -10.88 -1.28
C ILE A 249 -0.76 -10.28 -2.56
N CYS A 250 -1.24 -11.12 -3.49
CA CYS A 250 -1.96 -10.69 -4.69
C CYS A 250 -3.22 -9.88 -4.30
N SER A 251 -4.05 -10.44 -3.40
CA SER A 251 -5.24 -9.78 -2.87
C SER A 251 -4.90 -8.47 -2.12
N LEU A 252 -3.82 -8.45 -1.32
CA LEU A 252 -3.39 -7.27 -0.56
C LEU A 252 -2.87 -6.14 -1.47
N SER A 253 -2.32 -6.49 -2.64
CA SER A 253 -1.77 -5.51 -3.59
C SER A 253 -2.83 -4.55 -4.16
N ARG A 254 -4.12 -4.88 -4.06
CA ARG A 254 -5.24 -3.97 -4.40
C ARG A 254 -5.30 -2.75 -3.48
N TYR A 255 -4.87 -2.89 -2.23
CA TYR A 255 -4.83 -1.78 -1.25
C TYR A 255 -3.49 -1.03 -1.25
N CYS A 256 -2.42 -1.65 -1.79
CA CYS A 256 -1.06 -1.08 -1.79
C CYS A 256 -0.23 -1.53 -3.02
N PRO A 257 -0.63 -1.14 -4.25
CA PRO A 257 -0.05 -1.67 -5.48
C PRO A 257 1.41 -1.25 -5.69
N SER A 258 2.28 -2.20 -6.03
CA SER A 258 3.71 -1.99 -6.26
C SER A 258 4.06 -1.22 -7.55
N LYS A 259 3.11 -1.07 -8.48
CA LYS A 259 3.26 -0.34 -9.75
C LYS A 259 2.59 1.04 -9.68
N LEU A 260 3.24 2.06 -10.24
CA LEU A 260 2.71 3.42 -10.29
C LEU A 260 1.37 3.49 -11.04
N GLU A 261 1.23 2.79 -12.17
CA GLU A 261 0.01 2.81 -12.98
C GLU A 261 -1.19 2.25 -12.20
N SER A 262 -0.96 1.16 -11.46
CA SER A 262 -1.96 0.55 -10.57
C SER A 262 -2.28 1.46 -9.37
N TYR A 263 -1.31 2.17 -8.80
CA TYR A 263 -1.57 3.19 -7.77
C TYR A 263 -2.40 4.35 -8.30
N LEU A 264 -2.10 4.87 -9.50
CA LEU A 264 -2.86 5.97 -10.10
C LEU A 264 -4.32 5.56 -10.36
N HIS A 265 -4.57 4.31 -10.74
CA HIS A 265 -5.94 3.79 -10.84
C HIS A 265 -6.63 3.70 -9.47
N LEU A 266 -5.96 3.08 -8.48
CA LEU A 266 -6.47 2.97 -7.10
C LEU A 266 -6.78 4.35 -6.49
N GLN A 267 -5.98 5.38 -6.77
CA GLN A 267 -6.19 6.72 -6.24
C GLN A 267 -7.58 7.30 -6.57
N HIS A 268 -8.21 6.85 -7.66
CA HIS A 268 -9.57 7.25 -8.04
C HIS A 268 -10.69 6.46 -7.33
N THR A 269 -10.40 5.30 -6.76
CA THR A 269 -11.39 4.45 -6.05
C THR A 269 -11.28 4.53 -4.54
N LEU A 270 -10.16 5.03 -4.00
CA LEU A 270 -9.96 5.23 -2.56
C LEU A 270 -10.98 6.18 -1.95
N THR A 271 -11.72 5.67 -0.97
CA THR A 271 -12.67 6.45 -0.15
C THR A 271 -12.03 6.88 1.18
N PRO A 272 -12.69 7.79 1.94
CA PRO A 272 -12.37 7.99 3.36
C PRO A 272 -12.51 6.69 4.19
N SER A 273 -13.52 5.85 3.94
CA SER A 273 -13.72 4.61 4.71
C SER A 273 -12.59 3.57 4.56
N ASP A 274 -11.72 3.70 3.54
CA ASP A 274 -10.54 2.85 3.39
C ASP A 274 -9.36 3.20 4.32
N GLN A 275 -9.42 4.26 5.14
CA GLN A 275 -8.31 4.64 6.03
C GLN A 275 -7.91 3.51 6.99
N ALA A 276 -8.88 2.78 7.54
CA ALA A 276 -8.62 1.61 8.41
C ALA A 276 -7.92 0.48 7.63
N LYS A 277 -8.34 0.25 6.38
CA LYS A 277 -7.71 -0.76 5.51
C LYS A 277 -6.25 -0.42 5.21
N ARG A 278 -5.88 0.86 5.09
CA ARG A 278 -4.47 1.28 4.88
C ARG A 278 -3.59 0.96 6.10
N ILE A 279 -4.05 1.27 7.31
CA ILE A 279 -3.32 0.93 8.55
C ILE A 279 -3.21 -0.59 8.72
N LEU A 280 -4.31 -1.33 8.51
CA LEU A 280 -4.31 -2.79 8.53
C LEU A 280 -3.34 -3.38 7.50
N THR A 281 -3.35 -2.87 6.26
CA THR A 281 -2.45 -3.30 5.18
C THR A 281 -0.99 -3.12 5.57
N LEU A 282 -0.63 -1.98 6.16
CA LEU A 282 0.73 -1.76 6.66
C LEU A 282 1.09 -2.74 7.78
N ARG A 283 0.20 -2.98 8.74
CA ARG A 283 0.42 -3.96 9.81
C ARG A 283 0.66 -5.37 9.26
N LEU A 284 -0.16 -5.83 8.30
CA LEU A 284 0.04 -7.12 7.64
C LEU A 284 1.38 -7.19 6.89
N CYS A 285 1.78 -6.13 6.18
CA CYS A 285 3.08 -6.07 5.51
C CYS A 285 4.26 -6.10 6.50
N ILE A 286 4.09 -5.59 7.73
CA ILE A 286 5.09 -5.70 8.80
C ILE A 286 5.10 -7.12 9.36
N GLU A 287 3.97 -7.58 9.90
CA GLU A 287 3.79 -8.85 10.64
C GLU A 287 4.12 -10.11 9.82
N TYR A 288 3.83 -10.08 8.52
CA TYR A 288 4.05 -11.20 7.60
C TYR A 288 5.24 -10.99 6.65
N GLU A 289 6.07 -9.97 6.87
CA GLU A 289 7.30 -9.71 6.08
C GLU A 289 7.05 -9.62 4.57
N ILE A 290 6.05 -8.82 4.17
CA ILE A 290 5.67 -8.60 2.76
C ILE A 290 6.40 -7.37 2.22
N ASP A 291 7.73 -7.46 2.14
CA ASP A 291 8.59 -6.33 1.77
C ASP A 291 8.27 -5.74 0.40
N GLN A 292 7.78 -6.53 -0.56
CA GLN A 292 7.41 -6.06 -1.91
C GLN A 292 6.26 -5.04 -1.94
N LEU A 293 5.38 -5.03 -0.91
CA LEU A 293 4.27 -4.10 -0.79
C LEU A 293 4.51 -3.04 0.32
N ARG A 294 5.41 -3.33 1.26
CA ARG A 294 5.66 -2.54 2.46
C ARG A 294 5.99 -1.04 2.18
N PRO A 295 6.85 -0.66 1.20
CA PRO A 295 7.11 0.75 0.89
C PRO A 295 5.84 1.52 0.49
N VAL A 296 4.96 0.88 -0.30
CA VAL A 296 3.70 1.50 -0.75
C VAL A 296 2.70 1.55 0.39
N ALA A 297 2.65 0.55 1.27
CA ALA A 297 1.83 0.60 2.47
C ALA A 297 2.20 1.79 3.38
N TYR A 298 3.50 2.07 3.59
CA TYR A 298 3.94 3.29 4.27
C TYR A 298 3.51 4.55 3.54
N TYR A 299 3.67 4.61 2.22
CA TYR A 299 3.23 5.75 1.41
C TYR A 299 1.70 5.99 1.49
N MET A 300 0.91 4.93 1.54
CA MET A 300 -0.56 4.97 1.70
C MET A 300 -0.96 5.47 3.09
N CYS A 301 -0.21 5.10 4.14
CA CYS A 301 -0.38 5.65 5.49
C CYS A 301 0.11 7.10 5.61
N ALA A 302 1.15 7.50 4.89
CA ALA A 302 1.65 8.89 4.85
C ALA A 302 0.64 9.88 4.24
N GLN A 303 -0.37 9.39 3.51
CA GLN A 303 -1.51 10.18 2.99
C GLN A 303 -2.66 10.36 3.99
N LEU A 304 -2.61 9.73 5.17
CA LEU A 304 -3.65 9.85 6.19
C LEU A 304 -3.60 11.22 6.91
N PRO A 305 -4.72 11.69 7.49
CA PRO A 305 -4.70 12.83 8.42
C PRO A 305 -3.77 12.54 9.61
N LEU A 306 -3.04 13.55 10.12
CA LEU A 306 -2.12 13.34 11.26
C LEU A 306 -2.82 12.74 12.47
N ARG A 307 -4.04 13.21 12.78
CA ARG A 307 -4.90 12.67 13.84
C ARG A 307 -5.07 11.14 13.74
N VAL A 308 -5.24 10.61 12.53
CA VAL A 308 -5.40 9.17 12.28
C VAL A 308 -4.08 8.42 12.44
N ILE A 309 -2.96 9.03 12.03
CA ILE A 309 -1.61 8.46 12.19
C ILE A 309 -1.24 8.36 13.68
N PHE A 310 -1.51 9.39 14.48
CA PHE A 310 -1.13 9.44 15.89
C PHE A 310 -2.09 8.67 16.82
N HIS A 311 -3.40 8.75 16.61
CA HIS A 311 -4.38 8.15 17.54
C HIS A 311 -4.90 6.78 17.09
N GLY A 312 -4.69 6.40 15.83
CA GLY A 312 -5.26 5.21 15.19
C GLY A 312 -6.69 5.43 14.68
N ILE A 313 -7.34 4.34 14.29
CA ILE A 313 -8.72 4.34 13.78
C ILE A 313 -9.49 3.09 14.23
N SER A 314 -10.77 3.23 14.57
CA SER A 314 -11.67 2.09 14.82
C SER A 314 -12.28 1.58 13.51
N THR A 315 -12.46 0.27 13.38
CA THR A 315 -13.13 -0.37 12.24
C THR A 315 -14.65 -0.15 12.19
N ARG A 316 -15.28 0.29 13.27
CA ARG A 316 -16.75 0.38 13.37
C ARG A 316 -17.32 1.79 13.17
N GLY A 317 -16.46 2.81 13.12
CA GLY A 317 -16.88 4.20 13.02
C GLY A 317 -17.48 4.54 11.66
N ASN A 318 -18.76 4.93 11.65
CA ASN A 318 -19.26 5.80 10.60
C ASN A 318 -18.40 7.08 10.60
N PHE A 319 -18.08 7.61 9.41
CA PHE A 319 -16.98 8.58 9.27
C PHE A 319 -17.22 9.95 9.93
N ASP A 320 -18.45 10.21 10.37
CA ASP A 320 -18.87 11.44 11.05
C ASP A 320 -18.76 11.38 12.59
N CYS A 321 -18.27 10.27 13.16
CA CYS A 321 -18.04 10.16 14.60
C CYS A 321 -16.77 10.91 15.02
N ASP A 322 -16.94 12.19 15.31
CA ASP A 322 -15.89 13.02 15.90
C ASP A 322 -15.37 12.46 17.22
N VAL A 323 -14.06 12.65 17.43
CA VAL A 323 -13.19 12.23 18.54
C VAL A 323 -13.90 11.41 19.64
N VAL A 324 -13.62 10.10 19.70
CA VAL A 324 -14.02 9.29 20.86
C VAL A 324 -13.06 9.57 22.03
N ASP A 325 -13.28 10.71 22.68
CA ASP A 325 -12.76 11.02 24.02
C ASP A 325 -13.59 10.30 25.11
N GLU A 326 -14.68 9.61 24.74
CA GLU A 326 -15.48 8.82 25.68
C GLU A 326 -14.86 7.43 25.95
N PRO A 327 -14.52 7.09 27.22
CA PRO A 327 -13.92 5.81 27.57
C PRO A 327 -14.89 4.60 27.53
N ASN A 328 -16.13 4.78 27.03
CA ASN A 328 -17.18 3.76 26.95
C ASN A 328 -17.33 3.16 25.53
N CYS A 329 -16.22 2.96 24.81
CA CYS A 329 -16.23 2.12 23.62
C CYS A 329 -16.59 0.68 24.02
N ASP A 330 -17.69 0.13 23.49
CA ASP A 330 -18.08 -1.26 23.78
C ASP A 330 -16.95 -2.26 23.43
N VAL A 331 -16.88 -3.32 24.24
CA VAL A 331 -15.73 -4.25 24.42
C VAL A 331 -15.32 -5.05 23.15
N GLY A 332 -15.96 -4.82 22.01
CA GLY A 332 -15.65 -5.48 20.72
C GLY A 332 -14.76 -4.70 19.75
N ASP A 333 -14.56 -3.40 19.95
CA ASP A 333 -13.94 -2.54 18.92
C ASP A 333 -12.40 -2.51 18.98
N LYS A 334 -11.75 -3.18 18.01
CA LYS A 334 -10.30 -3.21 17.91
C LYS A 334 -9.77 -1.88 17.33
N LEU A 335 -9.24 -1.01 18.19
CA LEU A 335 -8.57 0.22 17.76
C LEU A 335 -7.23 -0.10 17.06
N HIS A 336 -7.12 0.28 15.79
CA HIS A 336 -5.90 0.05 14.99
C HIS A 336 -4.93 1.22 15.13
N ARG A 337 -3.98 1.09 16.06
CA ARG A 337 -2.83 2.00 16.19
C ARG A 337 -1.61 1.50 15.43
N LEU A 338 -0.73 2.45 15.11
CA LEU A 338 0.61 2.25 14.58
C LEU A 338 1.61 2.31 15.74
N GLU A 339 2.70 1.55 15.65
CA GLU A 339 3.77 1.61 16.65
C GLU A 339 4.53 2.96 16.56
N PRO A 340 5.10 3.48 17.66
CA PRO A 340 5.78 4.78 17.65
C PRO A 340 6.91 4.90 16.62
N GLY A 341 7.68 3.83 16.41
CA GLY A 341 8.72 3.78 15.37
C GLY A 341 8.15 3.95 13.96
N GLU A 342 6.95 3.44 13.72
CA GLU A 342 6.28 3.53 12.42
C GLU A 342 5.60 4.87 12.19
N ILE A 343 5.07 5.50 13.25
CA ILE A 343 4.66 6.90 13.21
C ILE A 343 5.86 7.78 12.81
N ILE A 344 7.02 7.60 13.44
CA ILE A 344 8.25 8.36 13.10
C ILE A 344 8.69 8.11 11.65
N ARG A 345 8.69 6.85 11.20
CA ARG A 345 9.02 6.48 9.80
C ARG A 345 8.05 7.13 8.80
N ILE A 346 6.74 7.08 9.08
CA ILE A 346 5.70 7.70 8.24
C ILE A 346 5.91 9.22 8.16
N MET A 347 6.16 9.89 9.28
CA MET A 347 6.35 11.34 9.31
C MET A 347 7.59 11.79 8.53
N LYS A 348 8.72 11.09 8.69
CA LYS A 348 9.94 11.35 7.91
C LYS A 348 9.73 11.15 6.40
N GLY A 349 9.09 10.05 6.01
CA GLY A 349 8.81 9.80 4.60
C GLY A 349 7.79 10.76 3.99
N ARG A 350 6.80 11.22 4.77
CA ARG A 350 5.86 12.28 4.38
C ARG A 350 6.58 13.60 4.09
N GLU A 351 7.51 14.02 4.95
CA GLU A 351 8.34 15.21 4.74
C GLU A 351 9.24 15.07 3.51
N PHE A 352 9.97 13.96 3.40
CA PHE A 352 10.84 13.67 2.25
C PHE A 352 10.06 13.69 0.92
N LEU A 353 8.91 13.03 0.86
CA LEU A 353 8.08 12.97 -0.34
C LEU A 353 7.38 14.30 -0.64
N SER A 354 7.10 15.13 0.36
CA SER A 354 6.63 16.51 0.17
C SER A 354 7.69 17.37 -0.54
N ASN A 355 8.96 17.28 -0.10
CA ASN A 355 10.07 17.93 -0.79
C ASN A 355 10.23 17.39 -2.23
N CYS A 356 10.18 16.06 -2.43
CA CYS A 356 10.22 15.47 -3.78
C CYS A 356 9.06 15.95 -4.67
N ARG A 357 7.85 16.15 -4.12
CA ARG A 357 6.72 16.74 -4.88
C ARG A 357 7.02 18.17 -5.29
N ARG A 358 7.51 19.00 -4.36
CA ARG A 358 7.85 20.41 -4.62
C ARG A 358 8.96 20.54 -5.66
N ASP A 359 10.00 19.72 -5.55
CA ASP A 359 11.27 19.89 -6.28
C ASP A 359 11.37 19.01 -7.54
N ASP A 360 10.88 17.76 -7.53
CA ASP A 360 10.88 16.89 -8.72
C ASP A 360 9.62 17.11 -9.58
N ILE A 361 8.42 17.09 -8.97
CA ILE A 361 7.14 17.11 -9.72
C ILE A 361 6.73 18.53 -10.11
N LEU A 362 6.91 19.50 -9.21
CA LEU A 362 6.56 20.91 -9.42
C LEU A 362 7.79 21.80 -9.66
N GLY A 363 9.02 21.28 -9.59
CA GLY A 363 10.25 22.05 -9.75
C GLY A 363 10.34 22.87 -11.04
N PHE A 364 9.75 22.35 -12.13
CA PHE A 364 9.70 23.06 -13.41
C PHE A 364 8.84 24.34 -13.38
N LEU A 365 7.99 24.52 -12.36
CA LEU A 365 7.22 25.74 -12.10
C LEU A 365 7.99 26.77 -11.25
N GLN A 366 9.05 26.35 -10.53
CA GLN A 366 9.84 27.24 -9.66
C GLN A 366 10.75 28.19 -10.45
N HIS A 367 11.19 27.75 -11.63
CA HIS A 367 12.10 28.49 -12.51
C HIS A 367 11.51 28.61 -13.92
N PRO A 368 10.39 29.33 -14.09
CA PRO A 368 9.94 29.67 -15.42
C PRO A 368 10.98 30.65 -16.00
N THR A 369 11.57 30.32 -17.15
CA THR A 369 12.40 31.25 -17.92
C THR A 369 11.51 32.03 -18.88
N PRO A 370 11.88 33.25 -19.35
CA PRO A 370 11.07 34.01 -20.31
C PRO A 370 10.73 33.23 -21.58
N ASP A 371 11.65 32.36 -22.02
CA ASP A 371 11.45 31.46 -23.16
C ASP A 371 10.48 30.31 -22.84
N GLY A 372 10.03 30.13 -21.60
CA GLY A 372 9.22 29.00 -21.14
C GLY A 372 10.05 27.79 -20.72
N PHE A 373 9.68 27.19 -19.58
CA PHE A 373 10.35 26.08 -18.89
C PHE A 373 11.83 26.32 -18.47
N PRO A 374 12.33 25.61 -17.45
CA PRO A 374 13.74 25.26 -17.36
C PRO A 374 14.05 24.22 -18.46
N GLY A 375 14.09 24.68 -19.72
CA GLY A 375 14.26 23.79 -20.87
C GLY A 375 13.61 24.22 -22.19
N LYS A 376 13.51 25.53 -22.49
CA LYS A 376 12.92 26.10 -23.73
C LYS A 376 11.41 25.86 -23.87
N PRO A 377 10.69 26.66 -24.68
CA PRO A 377 9.29 26.37 -24.94
C PRO A 377 9.28 25.05 -25.74
N SER A 378 8.21 24.27 -25.61
CA SER A 378 8.08 23.08 -26.48
C SER A 378 8.24 23.55 -27.94
N PRO A 379 8.99 22.86 -28.82
CA PRO A 379 9.30 23.39 -30.15
C PRO A 379 8.09 23.76 -31.04
N GLY A 380 6.88 23.33 -30.69
CA GLY A 380 5.61 23.72 -31.32
C GLY A 380 4.83 24.83 -30.61
N CYS A 381 5.35 25.47 -29.56
CA CYS A 381 4.73 26.64 -28.95
C CYS A 381 5.12 27.90 -29.74
N THR A 382 4.57 28.02 -30.95
CA THR A 382 4.66 29.24 -31.76
C THR A 382 3.53 30.20 -31.39
N SER A 383 3.77 31.51 -31.54
CA SER A 383 2.75 32.54 -31.35
C SER A 383 1.51 32.32 -32.24
N ASP A 384 1.69 31.67 -33.39
CA ASP A 384 0.63 31.26 -34.32
C ASP A 384 -0.42 30.30 -33.71
N GLU A 385 -0.08 29.51 -32.67
CA GLU A 385 -1.05 28.65 -31.97
C GLU A 385 -2.01 29.43 -31.04
N HIS A 386 -1.87 30.76 -30.92
CA HIS A 386 -2.72 31.63 -30.12
C HIS A 386 -3.67 32.47 -30.99
N PRO A 387 -4.83 31.92 -31.43
CA PRO A 387 -5.71 32.60 -32.38
C PRO A 387 -6.28 33.92 -31.83
N GLY A 388 -5.92 35.04 -32.48
CA GLY A 388 -6.70 36.27 -32.48
C GLY A 388 -6.38 37.32 -31.42
N ARG A 389 -5.10 37.62 -31.14
CA ARG A 389 -4.70 38.87 -30.45
C ARG A 389 -3.24 39.25 -30.67
N ASP A 390 -2.94 40.53 -30.49
CA ASP A 390 -1.67 41.18 -30.88
C ASP A 390 -0.42 40.58 -30.23
N ALA A 391 0.72 40.68 -30.94
CA ALA A 391 2.05 40.17 -30.56
C ALA A 391 2.62 40.70 -29.21
N TRP A 392 1.92 41.63 -28.56
CA TRP A 392 2.21 42.02 -27.17
C TRP A 392 1.88 40.93 -26.13
N TYR A 393 1.29 39.81 -26.54
CA TYR A 393 0.88 38.70 -25.66
C TYR A 393 1.75 37.43 -25.71
N ASP A 394 2.94 37.48 -26.31
CA ASP A 394 3.80 36.28 -26.56
C ASP A 394 4.14 35.46 -25.30
N ASN A 395 4.06 36.04 -24.09
CA ASN A 395 4.34 35.35 -22.83
C ASN A 395 3.11 34.77 -22.10
N ARG A 396 1.97 34.50 -22.76
CA ARG A 396 0.76 33.97 -22.07
C ARG A 396 0.99 32.67 -21.30
N CYS A 397 1.62 31.67 -21.94
CA CYS A 397 1.92 30.40 -21.28
C CYS A 397 2.87 30.60 -20.08
N TYR A 398 3.91 31.44 -20.23
CA TYR A 398 4.86 31.80 -19.19
C TYR A 398 4.20 32.50 -17.98
N ASN A 399 3.41 33.54 -18.26
CA ASN A 399 2.69 34.30 -17.25
C ASN A 399 1.71 33.39 -16.50
N PHE A 400 0.96 32.54 -17.21
CA PHE A 400 0.08 31.57 -16.58
C PHE A 400 0.82 30.57 -15.69
N LEU A 401 1.95 29.99 -16.14
CA LEU A 401 2.73 29.07 -15.32
C LEU A 401 3.31 29.75 -14.06
N THR A 402 3.71 31.02 -14.18
CA THR A 402 4.16 31.85 -13.05
C THR A 402 3.02 32.14 -12.07
N THR A 403 1.85 32.56 -12.55
CA THR A 403 0.65 32.77 -11.74
C THR A 403 0.12 31.46 -11.15
N LEU A 404 0.25 30.34 -11.85
CA LEU A 404 -0.10 29.01 -11.35
C LEU A 404 0.82 28.60 -10.19
N TRP A 405 2.13 28.84 -10.32
CA TRP A 405 3.09 28.62 -9.23
C TRP A 405 2.75 29.48 -8.02
N GLN A 406 2.54 30.79 -8.20
CA GLN A 406 2.13 31.71 -7.14
C GLN A 406 0.82 31.26 -6.49
N THR A 407 -0.21 30.95 -7.28
CA THR A 407 -1.51 30.46 -6.79
C THR A 407 -1.37 29.15 -6.00
N LEU A 408 -0.48 28.26 -6.44
CA LEU A 408 -0.14 27.03 -5.73
C LEU A 408 0.53 27.33 -4.38
N THR A 409 1.52 28.23 -4.34
CA THR A 409 2.20 28.65 -3.10
C THR A 409 1.34 29.51 -2.18
N ASP A 410 0.32 30.20 -2.70
CA ASP A 410 -0.57 31.07 -1.91
C ASP A 410 -1.76 30.29 -1.33
N ARG A 411 -2.38 29.39 -2.11
CA ARG A 411 -3.39 28.43 -1.61
C ARG A 411 -2.78 27.40 -0.66
N ASP A 412 -1.49 27.16 -0.82
CA ASP A 412 -0.73 26.22 -0.03
C ASP A 412 0.68 26.78 0.25
N PRO A 413 0.82 27.74 1.21
CA PRO A 413 2.14 28.14 1.73
C PRO A 413 2.87 26.93 2.34
N THR A 414 2.09 25.89 2.61
CA THR A 414 2.49 24.58 3.07
C THR A 414 2.50 23.56 1.92
N LEU A 415 2.90 23.96 0.71
CA LEU A 415 3.55 23.07 -0.26
C LEU A 415 4.83 22.40 0.30
N GLY A 416 5.22 22.72 1.55
CA GLY A 416 6.09 21.93 2.41
C GLY A 416 5.46 21.42 3.75
N ARG A 417 4.14 21.49 3.99
CA ARG A 417 3.50 21.19 5.30
C ARG A 417 1.99 20.83 5.33
N LYS A 418 1.20 20.88 4.24
CA LYS A 418 -0.27 20.68 4.33
C LYS A 418 -0.60 19.22 4.56
N ASP A 419 -1.47 18.96 5.53
CA ASP A 419 -1.69 17.60 5.98
C ASP A 419 -2.52 16.76 5.01
N GLY A 420 -1.89 15.73 4.44
CA GLY A 420 -2.55 14.64 3.72
C GLY A 420 -2.66 14.80 2.20
N LEU A 421 -2.08 15.84 1.58
CA LEU A 421 -1.97 15.87 0.13
C LEU A 421 -1.02 14.74 -0.37
N PRO A 422 -1.47 13.86 -1.29
CA PRO A 422 -0.60 12.79 -1.78
C PRO A 422 0.62 13.35 -2.50
N ALA A 423 1.81 12.86 -2.17
CA ALA A 423 3.05 13.35 -2.76
C ALA A 423 3.11 13.20 -4.29
N LEU A 424 2.45 12.16 -4.83
CA LEU A 424 2.35 11.92 -6.27
C LEU A 424 1.19 12.69 -6.93
N LYS A 425 0.38 13.45 -6.17
CA LYS A 425 -0.70 14.27 -6.73
C LYS A 425 -0.08 15.46 -7.48
N VAL A 426 -0.25 15.46 -8.80
CA VAL A 426 0.26 16.46 -9.72
C VAL A 426 -0.47 17.79 -9.52
N LEU A 427 -1.65 17.92 -10.13
CA LEU A 427 -2.59 19.03 -9.97
C LEU A 427 -3.94 18.44 -9.52
N ASP A 428 -4.74 19.24 -8.81
CA ASP A 428 -6.12 18.89 -8.53
C ASP A 428 -7.03 19.07 -9.78
N ALA A 429 -8.31 18.73 -9.62
CA ALA A 429 -9.28 18.80 -10.71
C ALA A 429 -9.63 20.24 -11.12
N GLU A 430 -9.55 21.20 -10.19
CA GLU A 430 -9.85 22.62 -10.45
C GLU A 430 -8.76 23.25 -11.30
N LEU A 431 -7.48 23.07 -10.92
CA LEU A 431 -6.34 23.55 -11.70
C LEU A 431 -6.23 22.83 -13.05
N ARG A 432 -6.58 21.54 -13.12
CA ARG A 432 -6.70 20.83 -14.40
C ARG A 432 -7.79 21.46 -15.28
N ALA A 433 -8.98 21.69 -14.75
CA ALA A 433 -10.08 22.31 -15.50
C ALA A 433 -9.70 23.72 -15.98
N MET A 434 -9.05 24.53 -15.14
CA MET A 434 -8.53 25.86 -15.50
C MET A 434 -7.58 25.78 -16.72
N MET A 435 -6.68 24.80 -16.74
CA MET A 435 -5.74 24.57 -17.86
C MET A 435 -6.38 23.98 -19.12
N GLU A 436 -7.49 23.26 -18.98
CA GLU A 436 -8.19 22.62 -20.11
C GLU A 436 -9.22 23.55 -20.76
N GLN A 437 -9.94 24.34 -19.95
CA GLN A 437 -11.06 25.18 -20.39
C GLN A 437 -10.66 26.61 -20.74
N GLY A 438 -9.65 27.18 -20.06
CA GLY A 438 -9.34 28.61 -20.18
C GLY A 438 -8.57 29.01 -21.44
N GLY A 439 -8.05 28.05 -22.22
CA GLY A 439 -7.19 28.34 -23.39
C GLY A 439 -5.89 29.09 -23.07
N VAL A 440 -5.51 29.19 -21.78
CA VAL A 440 -4.42 30.05 -21.30
C VAL A 440 -3.04 29.44 -21.57
N VAL A 441 -2.97 28.11 -21.72
CA VAL A 441 -1.77 27.36 -22.11
C VAL A 441 -2.05 26.69 -23.45
N CYS A 442 -1.15 26.86 -24.41
CA CYS A 442 -1.24 26.16 -25.70
C CYS A 442 -1.18 24.63 -25.51
N VAL A 443 -1.68 23.88 -26.50
CA VAL A 443 -1.72 22.41 -26.42
C VAL A 443 -0.31 21.85 -26.22
N SER A 444 0.65 22.37 -26.96
CA SER A 444 2.06 21.94 -26.95
C SER A 444 2.73 22.13 -25.58
N CYS A 445 2.56 23.28 -24.92
CA CYS A 445 3.05 23.50 -23.56
C CYS A 445 2.32 22.65 -22.51
N ARG A 446 1.00 22.47 -22.66
CA ARG A 446 0.20 21.62 -21.76
C ARG A 446 0.64 20.15 -21.81
N GLU A 447 0.92 19.63 -23.01
CA GLU A 447 1.43 18.27 -23.18
C GLU A 447 2.85 18.10 -22.64
N ALA A 448 3.74 19.08 -22.90
CA ALA A 448 5.09 19.09 -22.33
C ALA A 448 5.05 19.09 -20.78
N MET A 449 4.14 19.88 -20.20
CA MET A 449 3.92 19.94 -18.75
C MET A 449 3.48 18.57 -18.19
N TRP A 450 2.42 17.96 -18.76
CA TRP A 450 1.95 16.65 -18.31
C TRP A 450 3.00 15.55 -18.48
N LYS A 451 3.79 15.59 -19.56
CA LYS A 451 4.91 14.67 -19.80
C LYS A 451 6.01 14.82 -18.74
N SER A 452 6.35 16.05 -18.38
CA SER A 452 7.31 16.36 -17.32
C SER A 452 6.82 15.84 -15.96
N MET A 453 5.59 16.20 -15.57
CA MET A 453 4.97 15.78 -14.32
C MET A 453 4.84 14.25 -14.19
N ARG A 454 4.43 13.54 -15.25
CA ARG A 454 4.37 12.06 -15.24
C ARG A 454 5.75 11.42 -15.12
N LYS A 455 6.76 11.97 -15.81
CA LYS A 455 8.16 11.52 -15.66
C LYS A 455 8.65 11.70 -14.22
N ALA A 456 8.35 12.85 -13.62
CA ALA A 456 8.68 13.14 -12.23
C ALA A 456 7.95 12.23 -11.24
N GLN A 457 6.65 11.98 -11.40
CA GLN A 457 5.93 10.96 -10.61
C GLN A 457 6.62 9.59 -10.67
N GLY A 458 7.07 9.19 -11.86
CA GLY A 458 7.84 7.96 -12.07
C GLY A 458 9.20 7.93 -11.37
N ASN A 459 9.84 9.10 -11.18
CA ASN A 459 11.07 9.22 -10.40
C ASN A 459 10.78 9.17 -8.90
N VAL A 460 9.78 9.93 -8.41
CA VAL A 460 9.37 9.93 -6.99
C VAL A 460 8.88 8.53 -6.56
N TRP A 461 8.17 7.79 -7.43
CA TRP A 461 7.79 6.40 -7.16
C TRP A 461 8.99 5.48 -6.88
N ARG A 462 10.10 5.67 -7.59
CA ARG A 462 11.33 4.90 -7.36
C ARG A 462 12.00 5.22 -6.02
N ARG A 463 11.77 6.42 -5.49
CA ARG A 463 12.31 6.91 -4.21
C ARG A 463 11.41 6.63 -3.01
N ILE A 464 10.24 6.01 -3.20
CA ILE A 464 9.33 5.64 -2.09
C ILE A 464 10.02 4.76 -1.03
N PRO A 465 10.78 3.69 -1.37
CA PRO A 465 11.49 2.90 -0.38
C PRO A 465 12.54 3.72 0.41
N GLU A 466 13.25 4.62 -0.27
CA GLU A 466 14.26 5.49 0.35
C GLU A 466 13.62 6.40 1.41
N ALA A 467 12.47 7.00 1.08
CA ALA A 467 11.71 7.89 1.97
C ALA A 467 11.35 7.24 3.32
N PHE A 468 11.14 5.93 3.35
CA PHE A 468 10.80 5.16 4.55
C PHE A 468 11.98 4.36 5.14
N GLY A 469 13.20 4.64 4.67
CA GLY A 469 14.44 4.04 5.20
C GLY A 469 14.62 2.58 4.82
N MET A 470 14.19 2.18 3.61
CA MET A 470 14.22 0.79 3.12
C MET A 470 15.31 0.51 2.07
N GLY A 471 16.16 1.50 1.77
CA GLY A 471 17.04 1.48 0.60
C GLY A 471 16.27 1.80 -0.68
N SER A 472 16.75 1.26 -1.80
CA SER A 472 16.12 1.32 -3.11
C SER A 472 15.11 0.19 -3.33
N TRP A 473 14.41 0.19 -4.48
CA TRP A 473 13.61 -0.97 -4.90
C TRP A 473 14.43 -2.26 -5.10
N PHE A 474 15.73 -2.16 -5.45
CA PHE A 474 16.60 -3.33 -5.56
C PHE A 474 16.82 -3.98 -4.18
N ASP A 475 17.06 -3.17 -3.14
CA ASP A 475 17.22 -3.66 -1.77
C ASP A 475 15.93 -4.31 -1.23
N VAL A 476 14.77 -3.80 -1.65
CA VAL A 476 13.47 -4.43 -1.39
C VAL A 476 13.37 -5.80 -2.08
N GLU A 477 13.67 -5.89 -3.38
CA GLU A 477 13.64 -7.15 -4.13
C GLU A 477 14.62 -8.21 -3.58
N GLU A 478 15.79 -7.77 -3.10
CA GLU A 478 16.75 -8.67 -2.46
C GLU A 478 16.26 -9.20 -1.12
N ARG A 479 15.66 -8.36 -0.26
CA ARG A 479 15.03 -8.83 0.98
C ARG A 479 13.89 -9.81 0.70
N VAL A 480 13.01 -9.50 -0.26
CA VAL A 480 11.91 -10.40 -0.67
C VAL A 480 12.47 -11.77 -1.10
N ARG A 481 13.53 -11.79 -1.91
CA ARG A 481 14.20 -13.03 -2.34
C ARG A 481 14.76 -13.82 -1.17
N LYS A 482 15.38 -13.15 -0.19
CA LYS A 482 15.92 -13.76 1.02
C LYS A 482 14.81 -14.33 1.91
N THR A 483 13.81 -13.54 2.28
CA THR A 483 12.67 -13.95 3.09
C THR A 483 11.90 -15.12 2.43
N SER A 484 11.70 -15.10 1.11
CA SER A 484 11.09 -16.23 0.40
C SER A 484 11.90 -17.52 0.49
N ALA A 485 13.24 -17.44 0.46
CA ALA A 485 14.12 -18.60 0.61
C ALA A 485 14.20 -19.12 2.07
N GLU A 486 14.04 -18.23 3.05
CA GLU A 486 14.03 -18.56 4.49
C GLU A 486 12.67 -19.15 4.93
N MET A 487 11.55 -18.59 4.46
CA MET A 487 10.20 -19.09 4.77
C MET A 487 9.88 -20.41 4.07
N PHE A 488 10.36 -20.58 2.83
CA PHE A 488 10.10 -21.78 2.02
C PHE A 488 11.43 -22.37 1.55
N PRO A 489 12.22 -22.97 2.47
CA PRO A 489 13.46 -23.61 2.11
C PRO A 489 13.16 -24.69 1.06
N LYS A 490 13.78 -24.56 -0.12
CA LYS A 490 13.65 -25.55 -1.18
C LYS A 490 14.02 -26.91 -0.60
N VAL A 491 13.04 -27.81 -0.47
CA VAL A 491 13.25 -29.15 0.06
C VAL A 491 14.32 -29.81 -0.81
N GLY A 492 15.54 -29.92 -0.26
CA GLY A 492 16.77 -30.24 -0.98
C GLY A 492 16.85 -31.68 -1.48
N GLY A 493 15.70 -32.35 -1.62
CA GLY A 493 15.56 -33.61 -2.29
C GLY A 493 15.99 -33.48 -3.74
N LYS A 494 17.26 -33.84 -4.01
CA LYS A 494 17.56 -34.62 -5.20
C LYS A 494 16.70 -35.88 -5.11
N ILE A 495 15.47 -35.81 -5.62
CA ILE A 495 14.65 -36.99 -5.88
C ILE A 495 15.45 -37.79 -6.90
N LYS A 496 16.24 -38.74 -6.40
CA LYS A 496 16.88 -39.74 -7.25
C LYS A 496 15.74 -40.50 -7.89
N GLY A 497 15.51 -40.28 -9.19
CA GLY A 497 14.55 -41.07 -9.95
C GLY A 497 14.85 -42.54 -9.70
N ARG A 498 13.82 -43.28 -9.27
CA ARG A 498 13.80 -44.73 -9.26
C ARG A 498 13.24 -45.21 -10.58
#